data_AF-A0A816AEK5-F1
#
_entry.id   AF-A0A816AEK5-F1
#
_cell.length_a   1.000
_cell.length_b   1.000
_cell.length_c   1.000
_cell.angle_alpha   90.00
_cell.angle_beta   90.00
_cell.angle_gamma   90.00
#
_symmetry.space_group_name_H-M   'P 1'
#
loop_
_entity.id
_entity.type
_entity.pdbx_description
1 polymer ?
#
loop_
_entity_poly.entity_id
_entity_poly.type
_entity_poly.pdbx_seq_one_letter_code
_entity_poly.pdbx_strand_id
1 'polypeptide(L)'
;MLKDSKFSSHLLHLSQLQIINHKTLDEYRDRLKTYEDYLWFGKPEKISAIECARRGWACQASDSIECMNCHAQILAQLPSVLKIDEYTESIENTARSLVDSHHRYCVWKFMIIPESIIQLTDIYSNETINKFIQEAEEFLSQINQIDIVGQLKTLFHIEPTDFDLLSSTHLNDSRLLSAFKIVVFCWKLKNSLLTCDKCCREIHIDINHLVFDPILSHRAWCPVLKNNQWKKRIEQIENILHEKSRHKLEEIKTTHDQTEQILPDIISTQNLFHELISSKEYYRSCVQSTFVDNTSTSDDMDHSTKNSMST
;
A
#
# COMPACT_ATOMS: atom_id res chain seq x y z
N MET A 1 30.09 -47.86 2.24
CA MET A 1 29.24 -47.08 3.17
C MET A 1 29.45 -45.61 2.87
N LEU A 2 28.36 -44.85 2.66
CA LEU A 2 28.22 -43.38 2.52
C LEU A 2 27.22 -43.06 1.40
N LYS A 3 25.93 -42.86 1.70
CA LYS A 3 24.96 -42.15 0.83
C LYS A 3 23.55 -41.87 1.41
N ASP A 4 23.38 -41.61 2.72
CA ASP A 4 22.02 -41.41 3.31
C ASP A 4 21.76 -40.06 4.01
N SER A 5 22.75 -39.17 4.17
CA SER A 5 22.54 -37.91 4.92
C SER A 5 21.89 -36.78 4.11
N LYS A 6 22.15 -36.68 2.79
CA LYS A 6 21.63 -35.59 1.94
C LYS A 6 20.22 -35.83 1.39
N PHE A 7 19.75 -37.07 1.32
CA PHE A 7 18.38 -37.37 0.88
C PHE A 7 17.36 -37.09 2.00
N SER A 8 17.72 -37.40 3.24
CA SER A 8 16.88 -37.13 4.42
C SER A 8 16.63 -35.64 4.65
N SER A 9 17.65 -34.78 4.57
CA SER A 9 17.48 -33.33 4.74
C SER A 9 16.63 -32.69 3.64
N HIS A 10 16.75 -33.17 2.40
CA HIS A 10 15.94 -32.65 1.29
C HIS A 10 14.48 -33.11 1.38
N LEU A 11 14.20 -34.31 1.88
CA LEU A 11 12.84 -34.78 2.17
C LEU A 11 12.21 -34.05 3.37
N LEU A 12 13.00 -33.76 4.42
CA LEU A 12 12.54 -32.91 5.53
C LEU A 12 12.20 -31.49 5.04
N HIS A 13 13.05 -30.88 4.22
CA HIS A 13 12.80 -29.54 3.65
C HIS A 13 11.60 -29.53 2.68
N LEU A 14 11.44 -30.56 1.85
CA LEU A 14 10.26 -30.71 0.99
C LEU A 14 8.98 -30.97 1.80
N SER A 15 9.04 -31.72 2.90
CA SER A 15 7.88 -31.88 3.80
C SER A 15 7.49 -30.56 4.49
N GLN A 16 8.45 -29.74 4.89
CA GLN A 16 8.20 -28.40 5.43
C GLN A 16 7.55 -27.47 4.39
N LEU A 17 7.91 -27.58 3.11
CA LEU A 17 7.32 -26.78 2.03
C LEU A 17 5.98 -27.32 1.52
N GLN A 18 5.77 -28.64 1.54
CA GLN A 18 4.51 -29.28 1.07
C GLN A 18 3.40 -29.33 2.13
N ILE A 19 3.70 -29.05 3.41
CA ILE A 19 2.68 -28.90 4.47
C ILE A 19 2.20 -27.43 4.61
N ILE A 20 2.77 -26.48 3.85
CA ILE A 20 2.12 -25.16 3.63
C ILE A 20 0.98 -25.31 2.61
N ASN A 21 0.03 -26.19 2.94
CA ASN A 21 -1.25 -26.24 2.27
C ASN A 21 -1.99 -24.91 2.52
N HIS A 22 -2.81 -24.48 1.57
CA HIS A 22 -3.55 -23.21 1.56
C HIS A 22 -4.74 -23.19 2.53
N LYS A 23 -4.54 -23.76 3.72
CA LYS A 23 -5.45 -23.79 4.87
C LYS A 23 -4.74 -23.49 6.20
N THR A 24 -3.41 -23.67 6.29
CA THR A 24 -2.67 -23.48 7.55
C THR A 24 -2.63 -22.03 8.04
N LEU A 25 -2.65 -21.04 7.12
CA LEU A 25 -2.69 -19.62 7.46
C LEU A 25 -4.06 -19.16 7.92
N ASP A 26 -5.13 -19.65 7.30
CA ASP A 26 -6.48 -19.28 7.71
C ASP A 26 -6.86 -20.01 9.00
N GLU A 27 -6.49 -21.29 9.17
CA GLU A 27 -6.57 -21.97 10.47
C GLU A 27 -5.76 -21.26 11.58
N TYR A 28 -4.62 -20.65 11.24
CA TYR A 28 -3.85 -19.80 12.17
C TYR A 28 -4.60 -18.51 12.52
N ARG A 29 -5.21 -17.83 11.54
CA ARG A 29 -6.04 -16.65 11.77
C ARG A 29 -7.27 -16.98 12.61
N ASP A 30 -7.94 -18.10 12.34
CA ASP A 30 -9.10 -18.58 13.10
C ASP A 30 -8.73 -18.83 14.56
N ARG A 31 -7.58 -19.47 14.82
CA ARG A 31 -7.05 -19.57 16.19
C ARG A 31 -6.75 -18.21 16.79
N LEU A 32 -6.07 -17.31 16.07
CA LEU A 32 -5.70 -15.99 16.59
C LEU A 32 -6.93 -15.11 16.90
N LYS A 33 -8.02 -15.25 16.15
CA LYS A 33 -9.31 -14.58 16.39
C LYS A 33 -9.98 -14.95 17.70
N THR A 34 -9.70 -16.13 18.26
CA THR A 34 -10.25 -16.52 19.57
C THR A 34 -9.67 -15.71 20.75
N TYR A 35 -8.56 -14.99 20.54
CA TYR A 35 -7.91 -14.20 21.58
C TYR A 35 -8.49 -12.78 21.65
N GLU A 36 -9.00 -12.43 22.83
CA GLU A 36 -9.45 -11.09 23.20
C GLU A 36 -8.52 -10.45 24.22
N ASP A 37 -8.40 -9.12 24.21
CA ASP A 37 -7.49 -8.39 25.12
C ASP A 37 -7.82 -8.63 26.61
N TYR A 38 -9.08 -8.93 26.95
CA TYR A 38 -9.53 -9.27 28.30
C TYR A 38 -9.40 -10.76 28.65
N LEU A 39 -9.23 -11.64 27.65
CA LEU A 39 -9.02 -13.08 27.87
C LEU A 39 -7.52 -13.44 27.96
N TRP A 40 -6.67 -12.71 27.23
CA TRP A 40 -5.23 -12.97 27.14
C TRP A 40 -4.39 -11.76 27.55
N PHE A 41 -4.81 -11.07 28.61
CA PHE A 41 -4.24 -9.80 29.04
C PHE A 41 -2.77 -9.93 29.50
N GLY A 42 -1.95 -8.96 29.11
CA GLY A 42 -0.59 -8.76 29.65
C GLY A 42 0.42 -9.88 29.38
N LYS A 43 0.11 -10.86 28.52
CA LYS A 43 0.98 -12.02 28.30
C LYS A 43 2.27 -11.65 27.54
N PRO A 44 3.45 -12.04 28.04
CA PRO A 44 4.74 -11.72 27.41
C PRO A 44 4.96 -12.53 26.12
N GLU A 45 5.89 -12.07 25.28
CA GLU A 45 6.11 -12.56 23.92
C GLU A 45 6.14 -14.10 23.78
N LYS A 46 6.88 -14.78 24.67
CA LYS A 46 7.04 -16.25 24.70
C LYS A 46 5.73 -17.04 24.81
N ILE A 47 4.67 -16.41 25.32
CA ILE A 47 3.33 -17.00 25.47
C ILE A 47 2.26 -16.01 24.98
N SER A 48 2.62 -15.15 24.02
CA SER A 48 1.69 -14.24 23.36
C SER A 48 0.60 -15.01 22.58
N ALA A 49 -0.53 -14.36 22.31
CA ALA A 49 -1.61 -14.95 21.51
C ALA A 49 -1.11 -15.48 20.15
N ILE A 50 -0.16 -14.77 19.53
CA ILE A 50 0.52 -15.19 18.31
C ILE A 50 1.31 -16.49 18.54
N GLU A 51 2.18 -16.54 19.55
CA GLU A 51 3.02 -17.72 19.79
C GLU A 51 2.19 -18.97 20.11
N CYS A 52 1.08 -18.79 20.83
CA CYS A 52 0.11 -19.85 21.09
C CYS A 52 -0.61 -20.29 19.79
N ALA A 53 -1.14 -19.35 19.00
CA ALA A 53 -1.83 -19.65 17.74
C ALA A 53 -0.92 -20.31 16.69
N ARG A 54 0.37 -19.95 16.61
CA ARG A 54 1.37 -20.62 15.76
C ARG A 54 1.57 -22.09 16.08
N ARG A 55 1.36 -22.48 17.34
CA ARG A 55 1.52 -23.83 17.90
C ARG A 55 0.18 -24.57 18.03
N GLY A 56 -0.86 -24.13 17.34
CA GLY A 56 -2.13 -24.86 17.30
C GLY A 56 -3.10 -24.61 18.46
N TRP A 57 -2.81 -23.63 19.33
CA TRP A 57 -3.65 -23.29 20.48
C TRP A 57 -4.63 -22.15 20.16
N ALA A 58 -5.89 -22.33 20.53
CA ALA A 58 -6.94 -21.31 20.53
C ALA A 58 -7.27 -20.91 21.99
N CYS A 59 -7.61 -19.65 22.24
CA CYS A 59 -8.12 -19.21 23.52
C CYS A 59 -9.56 -19.70 23.73
N GLN A 60 -9.84 -20.23 24.91
CA GLN A 60 -11.14 -20.81 25.28
C GLN A 60 -11.80 -20.04 26.42
N ALA A 61 -10.99 -19.51 27.34
CA ALA A 61 -11.43 -18.66 28.45
C ALA A 61 -10.26 -17.78 28.92
N SER A 62 -10.48 -16.95 29.92
CA SER A 62 -9.41 -16.13 30.53
C SER A 62 -8.25 -17.02 30.97
N ASP A 63 -7.04 -16.70 30.49
CA ASP A 63 -5.81 -17.46 30.70
C ASP A 63 -5.85 -18.94 30.28
N SER A 64 -6.89 -19.40 29.57
CA SER A 64 -7.06 -20.80 29.15
C SER A 64 -7.01 -20.96 27.64
N ILE A 65 -6.23 -21.92 27.17
CA ILE A 65 -6.09 -22.28 25.76
C ILE A 65 -6.30 -23.78 25.53
N GLU A 66 -6.90 -24.12 24.39
CA GLU A 66 -7.14 -25.49 23.93
C GLU A 66 -6.51 -25.71 22.54
N CYS A 67 -5.92 -26.88 22.30
CA CYS A 67 -5.45 -27.26 20.98
C CYS A 67 -6.60 -27.79 20.12
N MET A 68 -6.95 -27.09 19.03
CA MET A 68 -8.10 -27.43 18.16
C MET A 68 -8.03 -28.82 17.51
N ASN A 69 -6.88 -29.50 17.50
CA ASN A 69 -6.71 -30.83 16.90
C ASN A 69 -6.71 -31.97 17.94
N CYS A 70 -6.29 -31.72 19.17
CA CYS A 70 -6.14 -32.79 20.18
C CYS A 70 -6.83 -32.52 21.51
N HIS A 71 -7.53 -31.39 21.64
CA HIS A 71 -8.30 -30.98 22.81
C HIS A 71 -7.52 -31.01 24.14
N ALA A 72 -6.18 -30.95 24.04
CA ALA A 72 -5.33 -30.69 25.20
C ALA A 72 -5.54 -29.24 25.62
N GLN A 73 -5.49 -28.97 26.92
CA GLN A 73 -5.71 -27.64 27.51
C GLN A 73 -4.50 -27.20 28.33
N ILE A 74 -4.26 -25.89 28.39
CA ILE A 74 -3.26 -25.27 29.25
C ILE A 74 -3.90 -24.06 29.94
N LEU A 75 -3.70 -23.96 31.26
CA LEU A 75 -3.94 -22.75 32.03
C LEU A 75 -2.62 -21.96 32.12
N ALA A 76 -2.55 -20.83 31.41
CA ALA A 76 -1.40 -19.94 31.31
C ALA A 76 -1.46 -18.78 32.32
N GLN A 77 -1.99 -19.05 33.52
CA GLN A 77 -2.09 -18.05 34.58
C GLN A 77 -0.69 -17.72 35.11
N LEU A 78 -0.37 -16.42 35.20
CA LEU A 78 0.91 -15.93 35.70
C LEU A 78 0.75 -15.36 37.12
N PRO A 79 1.76 -15.49 38.00
CA PRO A 79 1.77 -14.80 39.29
C PRO A 79 1.99 -13.29 39.10
N SER A 80 2.01 -12.53 40.21
CA SER A 80 2.30 -11.10 40.17
C SER A 80 3.70 -10.81 39.61
N VAL A 81 3.80 -9.84 38.69
CA VAL A 81 5.06 -9.34 38.11
C VAL A 81 6.07 -8.83 39.16
N LEU A 82 5.61 -8.51 40.37
CA LEU A 82 6.47 -8.10 41.49
C LEU A 82 7.28 -9.27 42.06
N LYS A 83 6.88 -10.52 41.79
CA LYS A 83 7.61 -11.73 42.15
C LYS A 83 8.42 -12.23 40.95
N ILE A 84 9.51 -11.54 40.66
CA ILE A 84 10.27 -11.68 39.40
C ILE A 84 10.66 -13.14 39.11
N ASP A 85 11.14 -13.89 40.11
CA ASP A 85 11.58 -15.28 39.92
C ASP A 85 10.40 -16.22 39.62
N GLU A 86 9.35 -16.21 40.46
CA GLU A 86 8.11 -17.00 40.24
C GLU A 86 7.46 -16.67 38.89
N TYR A 87 7.46 -15.38 38.51
CA TYR A 87 6.90 -14.90 37.25
C TYR A 87 7.71 -15.38 36.05
N THR A 88 9.03 -15.27 36.11
CA THR A 88 9.93 -15.74 35.03
C THR A 88 9.85 -17.25 34.87
N GLU A 89 9.87 -18.01 35.98
CA GLU A 89 9.73 -19.46 35.95
C GLU A 89 8.37 -19.88 35.37
N SER A 90 7.28 -19.22 35.79
CA SER A 90 5.94 -19.45 35.24
C SER A 90 5.88 -19.26 33.73
N ILE A 91 6.53 -18.22 33.17
CA ILE A 91 6.61 -18.01 31.72
C ILE A 91 7.34 -19.15 31.01
N GLU A 92 8.52 -19.56 31.50
CA GLU A 92 9.27 -20.68 30.87
C GLU A 92 8.49 -22.01 30.99
N ASN A 93 7.83 -22.25 32.12
CA ASN A 93 7.02 -23.43 32.38
C ASN A 93 5.80 -23.50 31.43
N THR A 94 5.11 -22.38 31.21
CA THR A 94 4.01 -22.27 30.24
C THR A 94 4.53 -22.40 28.81
N ALA A 95 5.65 -21.75 28.45
CA ALA A 95 6.23 -21.83 27.11
C ALA A 95 6.66 -23.27 26.72
N ARG A 96 7.16 -24.06 27.68
CA ARG A 96 7.41 -25.50 27.48
C ARG A 96 6.11 -26.29 27.32
N SER A 97 5.09 -25.99 28.13
CA SER A 97 3.76 -26.61 28.01
C SER A 97 3.12 -26.41 26.62
N LEU A 98 3.37 -25.28 25.94
CA LEU A 98 2.91 -25.04 24.56
C LEU A 98 3.42 -26.07 23.53
N VAL A 99 4.39 -26.91 23.89
CA VAL A 99 4.91 -28.02 23.06
C VAL A 99 4.58 -29.38 23.71
N ASP A 100 4.83 -29.48 25.02
CA ASP A 100 4.79 -30.74 25.74
C ASP A 100 3.36 -31.23 26.01
N SER A 101 2.41 -30.33 26.26
CA SER A 101 1.03 -30.68 26.62
C SER A 101 0.19 -31.23 25.46
N HIS A 102 0.63 -31.09 24.21
CA HIS A 102 -0.03 -31.75 23.08
C HIS A 102 -0.01 -33.27 23.23
N HIS A 103 -1.14 -33.93 22.92
CA HIS A 103 -1.22 -35.38 22.86
C HIS A 103 -0.15 -35.97 21.92
N ARG A 104 0.34 -37.19 22.22
CA ARG A 104 1.49 -37.84 21.55
C ARG A 104 1.43 -37.82 20.02
N TYR A 105 0.22 -37.93 19.45
CA TYR A 105 -0.03 -38.00 18.01
C TYR A 105 -0.62 -36.71 17.42
N CYS A 106 -0.61 -35.59 18.15
CA CYS A 106 -1.06 -34.31 17.63
C CYS A 106 -0.05 -33.75 16.63
N VAL A 107 -0.53 -33.25 15.48
CA VAL A 107 0.31 -32.62 14.45
C VAL A 107 1.12 -31.43 15.01
N TRP A 108 0.51 -30.62 15.89
CA TRP A 108 1.12 -29.45 16.51
C TRP A 108 2.26 -29.78 17.50
N LYS A 109 2.42 -31.04 17.88
CA LYS A 109 3.60 -31.48 18.64
C LYS A 109 4.90 -31.44 17.80
N PHE A 110 4.77 -31.46 16.48
CA PHE A 110 5.88 -31.48 15.51
C PHE A 110 5.82 -30.34 14.48
N MET A 111 4.75 -29.52 14.51
CA MET A 111 4.47 -28.45 13.56
C MET A 111 4.35 -27.10 14.26
N ILE A 112 4.86 -26.05 13.62
CA ILE A 112 4.68 -24.66 14.04
C ILE A 112 4.60 -23.76 12.81
N ILE A 113 3.75 -22.74 12.83
CA ILE A 113 3.72 -21.72 11.78
C ILE A 113 5.02 -20.89 11.82
N PRO A 114 5.81 -20.81 10.71
CA PRO A 114 7.05 -20.05 10.67
C PRO A 114 6.85 -18.56 10.94
N GLU A 115 7.79 -17.93 11.65
CA GLU A 115 7.66 -16.54 12.09
C GLU A 115 7.71 -15.54 10.91
N SER A 116 8.44 -15.89 9.86
CA SER A 116 8.56 -15.11 8.62
C SER A 116 7.23 -14.86 7.90
N ILE A 117 6.21 -15.68 8.13
CA ILE A 117 4.90 -15.52 7.49
C ILE A 117 4.03 -14.49 8.24
N ILE A 118 4.27 -14.32 9.55
CA ILE A 118 3.43 -13.54 10.46
C ILE A 118 4.06 -12.20 10.87
N GLN A 119 5.38 -12.05 10.81
CA GLN A 119 6.07 -10.78 11.06
C GLN A 119 5.73 -9.70 10.03
N LEU A 120 6.15 -8.47 10.31
CA LEU A 120 6.28 -7.44 9.29
C LEU A 120 7.52 -7.73 8.43
N THR A 121 7.46 -7.34 7.16
CA THR A 121 8.63 -7.31 6.28
C THR A 121 9.49 -6.10 6.63
N ASP A 122 10.77 -6.29 6.93
CA ASP A 122 11.70 -5.18 7.27
C ASP A 122 12.36 -4.55 6.03
N ILE A 123 11.94 -4.92 4.81
CA ILE A 123 12.45 -4.41 3.53
C ILE A 123 11.25 -3.93 2.71
N TYR A 124 11.28 -2.67 2.30
CA TYR A 124 10.30 -2.05 1.41
C TYR A 124 10.98 -1.66 0.10
N SER A 125 10.27 -1.85 -1.00
CA SER A 125 10.69 -1.44 -2.34
C SER A 125 9.71 -0.44 -2.93
N ASN A 126 10.08 0.21 -4.05
CA ASN A 126 9.14 1.00 -4.85
C ASN A 126 7.89 0.19 -5.25
N GLU A 127 8.03 -1.10 -5.54
CA GLU A 127 6.91 -2.02 -5.83
C GLU A 127 6.02 -2.21 -4.60
N THR A 128 6.62 -2.32 -3.41
CA THR A 128 5.89 -2.47 -2.14
C THR A 128 5.05 -1.23 -1.84
N ILE A 129 5.60 -0.04 -2.11
CA ILE A 129 4.89 1.24 -1.92
C ILE A 129 3.79 1.42 -2.97
N ASN A 130 4.06 1.12 -4.25
CA ASN A 130 3.02 1.14 -5.28
C ASN A 130 1.87 0.19 -4.93
N LYS A 131 2.16 -0.99 -4.36
CA LYS A 131 1.16 -1.91 -3.85
C LYS A 131 0.34 -1.33 -2.69
N PHE A 132 0.96 -0.61 -1.74
CA PHE A 132 0.19 0.07 -0.68
C PHE A 132 -0.67 1.20 -1.21
N ILE A 133 -0.24 1.92 -2.26
CA ILE A 133 -1.07 2.93 -2.95
C ILE A 133 -2.28 2.24 -3.59
N GLN A 134 -2.08 1.15 -4.33
CA GLN A 134 -3.17 0.37 -4.93
C GLN A 134 -4.14 -0.18 -3.86
N GLU A 135 -3.63 -0.79 -2.79
CA GLU A 135 -4.49 -1.28 -1.69
C GLU A 135 -5.27 -0.13 -1.01
N ALA A 136 -4.73 1.10 -0.99
CA ALA A 136 -5.42 2.28 -0.47
C ALA A 136 -6.49 2.84 -1.42
N GLU A 137 -6.24 2.83 -2.74
CA GLU A 137 -7.23 3.16 -3.76
C GLU A 137 -8.40 2.16 -3.76
N GLU A 138 -8.10 0.86 -3.66
CA GLU A 138 -9.10 -0.20 -3.50
C GLU A 138 -9.93 -0.02 -2.21
N PHE A 139 -9.29 0.33 -1.10
CA PHE A 139 -9.94 0.63 0.18
C PHE A 139 -10.90 1.83 0.07
N LEU A 140 -10.46 2.92 -0.55
CA LEU A 140 -11.33 4.08 -0.80
C LEU A 140 -12.52 3.74 -1.71
N SER A 141 -12.28 2.97 -2.77
CA SER A 141 -13.33 2.53 -3.69
C SER A 141 -14.42 1.74 -2.95
N GLN A 142 -14.03 0.80 -2.08
CA GLN A 142 -14.96 0.04 -1.26
C GLN A 142 -15.72 0.93 -0.27
N ILE A 143 -15.03 1.85 0.43
CA ILE A 143 -15.70 2.77 1.38
C ILE A 143 -16.72 3.68 0.68
N ASN A 144 -16.39 4.22 -0.50
CA ASN A 144 -17.29 5.10 -1.25
C ASN A 144 -18.59 4.37 -1.69
N GLN A 145 -18.56 3.04 -1.82
CA GLN A 145 -19.74 2.22 -2.17
C GLN A 145 -20.70 1.98 -1.00
N ILE A 146 -20.30 2.26 0.26
CA ILE A 146 -21.12 1.99 1.46
C ILE A 146 -22.07 3.18 1.79
N ASP A 147 -22.16 4.17 0.89
CA ASP A 147 -23.01 5.38 1.03
C ASP A 147 -22.70 6.21 2.30
N ILE A 148 -21.42 6.26 2.69
CA ILE A 148 -20.92 6.99 3.87
C ILE A 148 -20.49 8.44 3.51
N VAL A 149 -21.01 9.00 2.42
CA VAL A 149 -20.44 10.19 1.75
C VAL A 149 -20.41 11.44 2.65
N GLY A 150 -21.28 11.53 3.66
CA GLY A 150 -21.35 12.69 4.57
C GLY A 150 -20.22 12.80 5.61
N GLN A 151 -19.64 11.68 6.07
CA GLN A 151 -18.91 11.67 7.37
C GLN A 151 -17.47 11.15 7.33
N LEU A 152 -16.94 10.71 6.17
CA LEU A 152 -15.54 10.21 6.06
C LEU A 152 -14.44 11.19 6.54
N LYS A 153 -14.77 12.46 6.78
CA LYS A 153 -13.87 13.40 7.46
C LYS A 153 -13.44 12.89 8.85
N THR A 154 -14.34 12.32 9.65
CA THR A 154 -14.03 11.87 11.04
C THR A 154 -13.07 10.69 11.07
N LEU A 155 -13.29 9.70 10.19
CA LEU A 155 -12.42 8.53 9.97
C LEU A 155 -10.98 8.90 9.58
N PHE A 156 -10.80 10.09 8.99
CA PHE A 156 -9.52 10.60 8.51
C PHE A 156 -8.96 11.77 9.36
N HIS A 157 -9.69 12.21 10.40
CA HIS A 157 -9.19 13.13 11.43
C HIS A 157 -8.32 12.36 12.44
N ILE A 158 -7.16 11.90 11.97
CA ILE A 158 -6.06 11.53 12.87
C ILE A 158 -5.48 12.84 13.41
N GLU A 159 -5.59 13.06 14.73
CA GLU A 159 -4.97 14.19 15.43
C GLU A 159 -3.48 14.32 15.04
N PRO A 160 -3.01 15.50 14.61
CA PRO A 160 -1.65 15.68 14.12
C PRO A 160 -0.67 15.85 15.29
N THR A 161 -0.41 14.76 16.03
CA THR A 161 0.48 14.80 17.21
C THR A 161 1.75 13.95 17.12
N ASP A 162 1.91 13.14 16.07
CA ASP A 162 3.19 12.46 15.74
C ASP A 162 3.44 12.29 14.22
N PHE A 163 2.57 12.80 13.34
CA PHE A 163 2.42 12.25 11.96
C PHE A 163 2.43 13.26 10.78
N ASP A 164 3.28 14.29 10.86
CA ASP A 164 3.66 15.10 9.69
C ASP A 164 4.62 14.37 8.72
N LEU A 165 5.02 13.15 9.08
CA LEU A 165 6.05 12.37 8.42
C LEU A 165 5.65 11.86 7.01
N LEU A 166 4.44 11.32 6.82
CA LEU A 166 3.90 11.00 5.47
C LEU A 166 3.22 12.19 4.74
N SER A 167 3.26 13.41 5.29
CA SER A 167 2.67 14.58 4.61
C SER A 167 3.49 15.06 3.40
N SER A 168 4.76 14.64 3.31
CA SER A 168 5.67 14.90 2.19
C SER A 168 5.37 14.05 0.94
N THR A 169 4.47 13.07 1.05
CA THR A 169 4.14 12.17 -0.05
C THR A 169 3.28 12.90 -1.10
N HIS A 170 3.50 12.63 -2.40
CA HIS A 170 2.76 13.26 -3.52
C HIS A 170 1.26 12.90 -3.61
N LEU A 171 0.68 12.37 -2.53
CA LEU A 171 -0.73 12.01 -2.41
C LEU A 171 -1.56 13.26 -2.05
N ASN A 172 -1.81 14.11 -3.05
CA ASN A 172 -2.53 15.38 -2.87
C ASN A 172 -4.01 15.21 -2.43
N ASP A 173 -4.62 14.02 -2.58
CA ASP A 173 -5.94 13.71 -1.99
C ASP A 173 -5.76 13.25 -0.53
N SER A 174 -6.25 14.06 0.41
CA SER A 174 -6.17 13.79 1.85
C SER A 174 -6.86 12.50 2.28
N ARG A 175 -7.86 12.02 1.53
CA ARG A 175 -8.50 10.72 1.77
C ARG A 175 -7.58 9.57 1.36
N LEU A 176 -6.84 9.72 0.26
CA LEU A 176 -5.89 8.72 -0.21
C LEU A 176 -4.68 8.63 0.73
N LEU A 177 -4.18 9.75 1.23
CA LEU A 177 -3.15 9.76 2.27
C LEU A 177 -3.62 9.02 3.54
N SER A 178 -4.85 9.24 4.00
CA SER A 178 -5.37 8.58 5.20
C SER A 178 -5.70 7.09 4.97
N ALA A 179 -6.22 6.71 3.80
CA ALA A 179 -6.33 5.30 3.41
C ALA A 179 -4.96 4.60 3.32
N PHE A 180 -3.95 5.30 2.80
CA PHE A 180 -2.57 4.82 2.76
C PHE A 180 -2.01 4.59 4.17
N LYS A 181 -2.27 5.49 5.13
CA LYS A 181 -1.94 5.25 6.55
C LYS A 181 -2.57 3.95 7.05
N ILE A 182 -3.88 3.77 6.88
CA ILE A 182 -4.62 2.56 7.29
C ILE A 182 -3.96 1.28 6.73
N VAL A 183 -3.67 1.25 5.43
CA VAL A 183 -3.01 0.12 4.75
C VAL A 183 -1.57 -0.10 5.24
N VAL A 184 -0.81 0.97 5.46
CA VAL A 184 0.57 0.89 5.97
C VAL A 184 0.59 0.31 7.38
N PHE A 185 -0.40 0.56 8.22
CA PHE A 185 -0.56 -0.12 9.52
C PHE A 185 -1.26 -1.51 9.41
N CYS A 186 -1.27 -2.12 8.21
CA CYS A 186 -1.77 -3.47 7.96
C CYS A 186 -3.28 -3.69 8.25
N TRP A 187 -4.07 -2.62 8.20
CA TRP A 187 -5.53 -2.70 8.23
C TRP A 187 -6.11 -2.84 6.83
N LYS A 188 -7.18 -3.61 6.71
CA LYS A 188 -7.92 -3.86 5.46
C LYS A 188 -9.41 -3.82 5.75
N LEU A 189 -10.22 -3.40 4.77
CA LEU A 189 -11.66 -3.52 4.84
C LEU A 189 -12.07 -4.94 4.44
N LYS A 190 -12.87 -5.61 5.26
CA LYS A 190 -13.48 -6.91 4.96
C LYS A 190 -14.89 -6.94 5.53
N ASN A 191 -15.91 -7.19 4.71
CA ASN A 191 -17.31 -7.28 5.14
C ASN A 191 -17.77 -6.09 6.01
N SER A 192 -17.39 -4.87 5.62
CA SER A 192 -17.63 -3.61 6.36
C SER A 192 -16.96 -3.50 7.75
N LEU A 193 -15.99 -4.37 8.06
CA LEU A 193 -15.13 -4.31 9.25
C LEU A 193 -13.71 -3.88 8.87
N LEU A 194 -13.09 -3.05 9.71
CA LEU A 194 -11.63 -2.86 9.69
C LEU A 194 -10.96 -4.07 10.34
N THR A 195 -10.24 -4.86 9.54
CA THR A 195 -9.52 -6.06 9.99
C THR A 195 -8.02 -5.84 9.88
N CYS A 196 -7.28 -6.04 10.96
CA CYS A 196 -5.81 -6.09 10.89
C CYS A 196 -5.34 -7.46 10.38
N ASP A 197 -4.54 -7.49 9.30
CA ASP A 197 -4.03 -8.74 8.71
C ASP A 197 -3.01 -9.48 9.63
N LYS A 198 -2.45 -8.79 10.63
CA LYS A 198 -1.36 -9.31 11.48
C LYS A 198 -1.82 -9.76 12.87
N CYS A 199 -2.72 -9.02 13.52
CA CYS A 199 -3.28 -9.41 14.83
C CYS A 199 -4.74 -9.92 14.77
N CYS A 200 -5.35 -9.97 13.58
CA CYS A 200 -6.74 -10.39 13.35
C CYS A 200 -7.81 -9.63 14.16
N ARG A 201 -7.49 -8.42 14.66
CA ARG A 201 -8.48 -7.55 15.32
C ARG A 201 -9.47 -7.05 14.28
N GLU A 202 -10.74 -7.15 14.61
CA GLU A 202 -11.86 -6.66 13.80
C GLU A 202 -12.53 -5.51 14.55
N ILE A 203 -12.80 -4.41 13.84
CA ILE A 203 -13.43 -3.19 14.38
C ILE A 203 -14.59 -2.84 13.45
N HIS A 204 -15.77 -2.68 14.05
CA HIS A 204 -16.94 -2.18 13.33
C HIS A 204 -16.74 -0.73 12.91
N ILE A 205 -17.03 -0.43 11.65
CA ILE A 205 -17.10 0.95 11.18
C ILE A 205 -18.46 1.52 11.59
N ASP A 206 -18.54 2.10 12.80
CA ASP A 206 -19.66 2.98 13.15
C ASP A 206 -19.45 4.33 12.47
N ILE A 207 -20.24 4.55 11.43
CA ILE A 207 -20.26 5.74 10.58
C ILE A 207 -20.39 7.03 11.40
N ASN A 208 -21.07 6.99 12.55
CA ASN A 208 -21.39 8.18 13.35
C ASN A 208 -20.34 8.48 14.43
N HIS A 209 -19.57 7.46 14.86
CA HIS A 209 -18.79 7.53 16.10
C HIS A 209 -17.39 6.88 16.03
N LEU A 210 -16.92 6.41 14.87
CA LEU A 210 -15.60 5.79 14.76
C LEU A 210 -14.46 6.81 14.94
N VAL A 211 -13.93 6.88 16.15
CA VAL A 211 -12.57 7.36 16.43
C VAL A 211 -11.62 6.18 16.23
N PHE A 212 -10.76 6.25 15.22
CA PHE A 212 -9.84 5.16 14.87
C PHE A 212 -8.41 5.67 14.73
N ASP A 213 -7.52 5.17 15.60
CA ASP A 213 -6.08 5.34 15.50
C ASP A 213 -5.48 4.10 14.81
N PRO A 214 -4.90 4.21 13.60
CA PRO A 214 -4.32 3.07 12.90
C PRO A 214 -3.21 2.32 13.66
N ILE A 215 -2.56 2.98 14.62
CA ILE A 215 -1.49 2.43 15.46
C ILE A 215 -2.09 1.81 16.71
N LEU A 216 -2.78 2.62 17.53
CA LEU A 216 -3.24 2.21 18.86
C LEU A 216 -4.44 1.25 18.82
N SER A 217 -5.16 1.18 17.69
CA SER A 217 -6.31 0.27 17.55
C SER A 217 -5.91 -1.21 17.35
N HIS A 218 -4.63 -1.57 17.34
CA HIS A 218 -4.19 -2.97 17.27
C HIS A 218 -4.40 -3.74 18.58
N ARG A 219 -4.27 -5.07 18.57
CA ARG A 219 -4.09 -5.85 19.82
C ARG A 219 -2.68 -5.61 20.38
N ALA A 220 -2.50 -5.76 21.69
CA ALA A 220 -1.18 -5.62 22.33
C ALA A 220 -0.11 -6.57 21.75
N TRP A 221 -0.49 -7.74 21.24
CA TRP A 221 0.41 -8.71 20.59
C TRP A 221 0.67 -8.46 19.10
N CYS A 222 0.21 -7.34 18.53
CA CYS A 222 0.38 -7.09 17.09
C CYS A 222 1.86 -6.85 16.72
N PRO A 223 2.40 -7.51 15.67
CA PRO A 223 3.76 -7.26 15.18
C PRO A 223 4.01 -5.80 14.80
N VAL A 224 2.98 -5.06 14.39
CA VAL A 224 3.06 -3.62 14.10
C VAL A 224 3.56 -2.83 15.32
N LEU A 225 3.10 -3.18 16.52
CA LEU A 225 3.49 -2.51 17.77
C LEU A 225 4.84 -3.00 18.32
N LYS A 226 5.24 -4.23 17.98
CA LYS A 226 6.45 -4.88 18.52
C LYS A 226 7.69 -4.02 18.25
N ASN A 227 8.45 -3.70 19.30
CA ASN A 227 9.73 -2.98 19.24
C ASN A 227 9.71 -1.68 18.41
N ASN A 228 8.56 -1.00 18.32
CA ASN A 228 8.34 0.15 17.43
C ASN A 228 8.68 -0.14 15.95
N GLN A 229 8.48 -1.38 15.46
CA GLN A 229 8.72 -1.74 14.05
C GLN A 229 7.98 -0.81 13.08
N TRP A 230 6.80 -0.32 13.46
CA TRP A 230 6.09 0.69 12.68
C TRP A 230 6.90 1.96 12.41
N LYS A 231 7.71 2.46 13.36
CA LYS A 231 8.55 3.66 13.14
C LYS A 231 9.57 3.43 12.03
N LYS A 232 10.25 2.28 12.06
CA LYS A 232 11.21 1.87 11.02
C LYS A 232 10.55 1.72 9.65
N ARG A 233 9.33 1.14 9.62
CA ARG A 233 8.53 1.00 8.39
C ARG A 233 8.17 2.36 7.79
N ILE A 234 7.78 3.34 8.62
CA ILE A 234 7.50 4.71 8.17
C ILE A 234 8.76 5.39 7.62
N GLU A 235 9.86 5.38 8.38
CA GLU A 235 11.17 5.92 7.96
C GLU A 235 11.67 5.31 6.63
N GLN A 236 11.52 3.99 6.43
CA GLN A 236 11.88 3.32 5.17
C GLN A 236 10.99 3.75 4.00
N ILE A 237 9.67 3.85 4.21
CA ILE A 237 8.72 4.30 3.18
C ILE A 237 9.02 5.74 2.76
N GLU A 238 9.32 6.62 3.71
CA GLU A 238 9.68 8.02 3.47
C GLU A 238 10.96 8.17 2.68
N ASN A 239 12.03 7.47 3.06
CA ASN A 239 13.29 7.52 2.34
C ASN A 239 13.11 7.17 0.85
N ILE A 240 12.36 6.11 0.55
CA ILE A 240 12.07 5.69 -0.83
C ILE A 240 11.20 6.72 -1.57
N LEU A 241 10.20 7.30 -0.90
CA LEU A 241 9.35 8.34 -1.50
C LEU A 241 10.14 9.64 -1.77
N HIS A 242 11.00 10.07 -0.84
CA HIS A 242 11.90 11.21 -1.03
C HIS A 242 12.96 10.97 -2.12
N GLU A 243 13.47 9.76 -2.29
CA GLU A 243 14.32 9.38 -3.43
C GLU A 243 13.56 9.47 -4.76
N LYS A 244 12.35 8.92 -4.82
CA LYS A 244 11.47 8.97 -6.00
C LYS A 244 11.13 10.43 -6.38
N SER A 245 10.88 11.29 -5.41
CA SER A 245 10.67 12.73 -5.62
C SER A 245 11.93 13.43 -6.13
N ARG A 246 13.11 13.12 -5.59
CA ARG A 246 14.39 13.70 -6.04
C ARG A 246 14.69 13.32 -7.50
N HIS A 247 14.61 12.04 -7.85
CA HIS A 247 14.81 11.60 -9.23
C HIS A 247 13.81 12.23 -10.20
N LYS A 248 12.53 12.33 -9.83
CA LYS A 248 11.53 13.01 -10.67
C LYS A 248 11.84 14.50 -10.86
N LEU A 249 12.37 15.19 -9.84
CA LEU A 249 12.82 16.58 -9.96
C LEU A 249 14.08 16.71 -10.84
N GLU A 250 15.00 15.74 -10.79
CA GLU A 250 16.19 15.68 -11.66
C GLU A 250 15.82 15.40 -13.13
N GLU A 251 14.86 14.50 -13.39
CA GLU A 251 14.27 14.25 -14.71
C GLU A 251 13.60 15.51 -15.27
N ILE A 252 12.78 16.20 -14.45
CA ILE A 252 12.11 17.45 -14.85
C ILE A 252 13.13 18.54 -15.17
N LYS A 253 14.17 18.71 -14.34
CA LYS A 253 15.27 19.66 -14.62
C LYS A 253 15.99 19.33 -15.91
N THR A 254 16.40 18.07 -16.08
CA THR A 254 17.10 17.62 -17.30
C THR A 254 16.24 17.84 -18.56
N THR A 255 14.93 17.57 -18.46
CA THR A 255 13.98 17.81 -19.57
C THR A 255 13.81 19.31 -19.83
N HIS A 256 13.77 20.14 -18.79
CA HIS A 256 13.68 21.60 -18.89
C HIS A 256 14.94 22.19 -19.53
N ASP A 257 16.13 21.81 -19.05
CA ASP A 257 17.43 22.24 -19.59
C ASP A 257 17.58 21.84 -21.07
N GLN A 258 17.17 20.62 -21.43
CA GLN A 258 17.12 20.17 -22.83
C GLN A 258 16.12 20.98 -23.66
N THR A 259 14.95 21.30 -23.09
CA THR A 259 13.95 22.13 -23.78
C THR A 259 14.46 23.55 -24.00
N GLU A 260 15.10 24.18 -23.00
CA GLU A 260 15.71 25.51 -23.13
C GLU A 260 16.90 25.52 -24.11
N GLN A 261 17.68 24.45 -24.22
CA GLN A 261 18.76 24.34 -25.19
C GLN A 261 18.27 24.22 -26.64
N ILE A 262 17.13 23.57 -26.86
CA ILE A 262 16.57 23.35 -28.21
C ILE A 262 15.60 24.47 -28.62
N LEU A 263 15.07 25.24 -27.65
CA LEU A 263 14.14 26.35 -27.90
C LEU A 263 14.69 27.42 -28.89
N PRO A 264 15.96 27.86 -28.83
CA PRO A 264 16.53 28.80 -29.80
C PRO A 264 16.55 28.23 -31.23
N ASP A 265 16.84 26.94 -31.39
CA ASP A 265 16.87 26.27 -32.70
C ASP A 265 15.46 26.07 -33.26
N ILE A 266 14.46 25.79 -32.41
CA ILE A 266 13.04 25.74 -32.79
C ILE A 266 12.55 27.14 -33.22
N ILE A 267 12.86 28.18 -32.45
CA ILE A 267 12.48 29.56 -32.80
C ILE A 267 13.18 30.01 -34.09
N SER A 268 14.47 29.68 -34.24
CA SER A 268 15.24 29.94 -35.46
C SER A 268 14.63 29.26 -36.69
N THR A 269 14.29 27.97 -36.60
CA THR A 269 13.66 27.23 -37.70
C THR A 269 12.23 27.71 -37.99
N GLN A 270 11.45 28.13 -36.99
CA GLN A 270 10.14 28.77 -37.20
C GLN A 270 10.27 30.12 -37.92
N ASN A 271 11.23 30.96 -37.53
CA ASN A 271 11.49 32.25 -38.17
C ASN A 271 11.95 32.07 -39.63
N LEU A 272 12.88 31.15 -39.88
CA LEU A 272 13.30 30.75 -41.25
C LEU A 272 12.12 30.27 -42.09
N PHE A 273 11.17 29.52 -41.50
CA PHE A 273 9.98 29.07 -42.20
C PHE A 273 9.02 30.22 -42.54
N HIS A 274 8.84 31.17 -41.62
CA HIS A 274 8.06 32.40 -41.85
C HIS A 274 8.69 33.31 -42.92
N GLU A 275 10.01 33.48 -42.93
CA GLU A 275 10.74 34.22 -43.97
C GLU A 275 10.59 33.55 -45.35
N LEU A 276 10.68 32.21 -45.41
CA LEU A 276 10.48 31.45 -46.65
C LEU A 276 9.04 31.54 -47.19
N ILE A 277 8.03 31.58 -46.31
CA ILE A 277 6.62 31.82 -46.72
C ILE A 277 6.47 33.24 -47.24
N SER A 278 6.94 34.24 -46.48
CA SER A 278 6.84 35.66 -46.84
C SER A 278 7.56 35.96 -48.17
N SER A 279 8.73 35.35 -48.38
CA SER A 279 9.47 35.41 -49.63
C SER A 279 8.71 34.76 -50.79
N LYS A 280 8.10 33.58 -50.60
CA LYS A 280 7.24 32.95 -51.61
C LYS A 280 6.02 33.81 -51.96
N GLU A 281 5.40 34.46 -51.00
CA GLU A 281 4.26 35.37 -51.23
C GLU A 281 4.68 36.64 -51.98
N TYR A 282 5.84 37.21 -51.63
CA TYR A 282 6.45 38.33 -52.36
C TYR A 282 6.79 37.96 -53.82
N TYR A 283 7.45 36.81 -54.05
CA TYR A 283 7.69 36.32 -55.41
C TYR A 283 6.39 36.07 -56.19
N ARG A 284 5.33 35.59 -55.52
CA ARG A 284 4.02 35.37 -56.15
C ARG A 284 3.38 36.68 -56.59
N SER A 285 3.49 37.75 -55.79
CA SER A 285 2.95 39.07 -56.18
C SER A 285 3.74 39.70 -57.32
N CYS A 286 5.08 39.58 -57.34
CA CYS A 286 5.91 40.06 -58.47
C CYS A 286 5.65 39.30 -59.79
N VAL A 287 5.34 38.00 -59.72
CA VAL A 287 4.94 37.21 -60.90
C VAL A 287 3.53 37.57 -61.37
N GLN A 288 2.63 37.97 -60.47
CA GLN A 288 1.30 38.45 -60.84
C GLN A 288 1.33 39.88 -61.42
N SER A 289 2.18 40.78 -60.92
CA SER A 289 2.31 42.13 -61.49
C SER A 289 2.96 42.13 -62.88
N THR A 290 3.87 41.19 -63.17
CA THR A 290 4.53 41.08 -64.49
C THR A 290 3.65 40.46 -65.58
N PHE A 291 2.46 39.96 -65.25
CA PHE A 291 1.52 39.37 -66.22
C PHE A 291 0.33 40.27 -66.59
N VAL A 292 0.19 41.47 -65.99
CA VAL A 292 -0.96 42.36 -66.20
C VAL A 292 -0.68 43.49 -67.19
N ASP A 293 0.58 43.92 -67.36
CA ASP A 293 0.96 45.08 -68.19
C ASP A 293 1.20 44.77 -69.69
N ASN A 294 0.57 43.73 -70.25
CA ASN A 294 0.80 43.33 -71.66
C ASN A 294 -0.47 43.11 -72.51
N THR A 295 -1.61 43.71 -72.14
CA THR A 295 -2.82 43.72 -72.99
C THR A 295 -3.65 45.02 -72.87
N SER A 296 -3.16 46.17 -73.39
CA SER A 296 -4.05 47.27 -73.84
C SER A 296 -3.36 48.38 -74.66
N THR A 297 -3.07 48.11 -75.94
CA THR A 297 -3.12 49.04 -77.08
C THR A 297 -3.38 48.18 -78.33
N SER A 298 -4.24 48.49 -79.30
CA SER A 298 -5.36 49.45 -79.43
C SER A 298 -6.30 48.90 -80.55
N ASP A 299 -7.28 49.56 -81.20
CA ASP A 299 -7.70 50.98 -81.26
C ASP A 299 -9.15 51.13 -81.81
N ASP A 300 -9.60 52.37 -81.98
CA ASP A 300 -10.50 52.91 -83.02
C ASP A 300 -12.02 52.59 -83.13
N MET A 301 -12.79 53.71 -83.04
CA MET A 301 -13.76 54.22 -84.03
C MET A 301 -15.22 53.70 -84.13
N ASP A 302 -16.11 54.49 -83.51
CA ASP A 302 -17.12 55.34 -84.20
C ASP A 302 -18.58 54.83 -84.42
N HIS A 303 -19.48 55.83 -84.54
CA HIS A 303 -20.84 55.86 -85.09
C HIS A 303 -22.08 55.43 -84.26
N SER A 304 -22.50 56.36 -83.41
CA SER A 304 -23.76 57.13 -83.55
C SER A 304 -25.18 56.51 -83.41
N THR A 305 -26.04 57.35 -82.82
CA THR A 305 -27.50 57.52 -82.98
C THR A 305 -28.54 56.65 -82.24
N LYS A 306 -29.58 57.40 -81.80
CA LYS A 306 -30.99 57.03 -81.50
C LYS A 306 -31.21 56.39 -80.13
N ASN A 307 -31.91 57.12 -79.24
CA ASN A 307 -33.38 57.13 -79.05
C ASN A 307 -33.87 55.81 -78.41
N SER A 308 -34.79 55.79 -77.45
CA SER A 308 -35.54 56.86 -76.75
C SER A 308 -36.45 56.21 -75.72
N MET A 309 -36.82 56.94 -74.66
CA MET A 309 -38.08 56.79 -73.88
C MET A 309 -38.37 55.40 -73.26
N SER A 310 -38.31 55.30 -71.92
CA SER A 310 -39.46 55.48 -71.03
C SER A 310 -40.34 54.24 -70.87
N THR A 311 -40.24 53.61 -69.69
CA THR A 311 -41.27 53.69 -68.63
C THR A 311 -40.60 53.50 -67.28
#